data_AF-A0A7V7PQB1-F1
#
_entry.id   AF-A0A7V7PQB1-F1
#
_cell.length_a   1.000
_cell.length_b   1.000
_cell.length_c   1.000
_cell.angle_alpha   90.00
_cell.angle_beta   90.00
_cell.angle_gamma   90.00
#
_symmetry.space_group_name_H-M   'P 1'
#
loop_
_entity.id
_entity.type
_entity.pdbx_description
1 polymer ?
#
loop_
_entity_poly.entity_id
_entity_poly.type
_entity_poly.pdbx_seq_one_letter_code
_entity_poly.pdbx_strand_id
1 'polypeptide(L)'
;MEKASQIVIATKIPCMRYEGGEDERLCVVLAYALGLIGTRHIVTEASRSIAKIYTYRGELVVATNQPLPASWRMAFERAWEEVGYEPADSVSFVNVDASEWDGFWRHRSFDGDARPRP
;
A
#
# COMPACT_ATOMS: atom_id res chain seq x y z
N MET A 1 11.71 23.02 24.71
CA MET A 1 11.41 21.58 24.52
C MET A 1 10.26 21.49 23.54
N GLU A 2 10.56 21.30 22.26
CA GLU A 2 9.53 21.10 21.23
C GLU A 2 8.93 19.71 21.40
N LYS A 3 7.60 19.63 21.52
CA LYS A 3 6.88 18.35 21.53
C LYS A 3 7.06 17.73 20.14
N ALA A 4 7.75 16.59 20.07
CA ALA A 4 7.74 15.73 18.89
C ALA A 4 6.27 15.45 18.54
N SER A 5 5.80 16.04 17.44
CA SER A 5 4.47 15.78 16.94
C SER A 5 4.47 14.34 16.45
N GLN A 6 3.88 13.42 17.23
CA GLN A 6 3.64 12.06 16.75
C GLN A 6 2.85 12.17 15.43
N ILE A 7 3.47 11.71 14.34
CA ILE A 7 2.76 11.49 13.10
C ILE A 7 1.88 10.27 13.36
N VAL A 8 0.64 10.53 13.78
CA VAL A 8 -0.40 9.51 13.74
C VAL A 8 -0.75 9.34 12.27
N ILE A 9 -0.04 8.43 11.57
CA ILE A 9 -0.52 7.90 10.30
C ILE A 9 -1.84 7.24 10.67
N ALA A 10 -2.96 7.80 10.19
CA ALA A 10 -4.27 7.24 10.47
C ALA A 10 -4.26 5.78 9.98
N THR A 11 -4.21 4.87 10.94
CA THR A 11 -4.07 3.41 10.85
C THR A 11 -5.34 2.77 10.30
N LYS A 12 -5.78 3.20 9.11
CA LYS A 12 -6.94 2.64 8.42
C LYS A 12 -6.62 1.99 7.09
N ILE A 13 -5.38 2.10 6.58
CA ILE A 13 -4.96 1.37 5.38
C ILE A 13 -4.71 -0.08 5.78
N PRO A 14 -5.55 -1.05 5.38
CA PRO A 14 -5.34 -2.43 5.77
C PRO A 14 -4.10 -2.98 5.05
N CYS A 15 -3.25 -3.68 5.80
CA CYS A 15 -2.02 -4.29 5.30
C CYS A 15 -2.12 -5.82 5.48
N MET A 16 -2.25 -6.58 4.39
CA MET A 16 -2.60 -8.02 4.46
C MET A 16 -1.64 -8.92 3.68
N ARG A 17 -1.44 -10.16 4.14
CA ARG A 17 -0.76 -11.19 3.33
C ARG A 17 -1.73 -11.92 2.41
N TYR A 18 -1.18 -12.54 1.36
CA TYR A 18 -1.96 -13.40 0.45
C TYR A 18 -2.58 -14.59 1.17
N GLU A 19 -1.89 -15.13 2.19
CA GLU A 19 -2.36 -16.26 3.01
C GLU A 19 -3.42 -15.83 4.04
N GLY A 20 -3.78 -14.53 4.05
CA GLY A 20 -4.60 -13.93 5.09
C GLY A 20 -3.77 -13.41 6.25
N GLY A 21 -4.43 -12.63 7.12
CA GLY A 21 -3.80 -11.98 8.28
C GLY A 21 -3.08 -10.68 7.94
N GLU A 22 -2.84 -9.88 8.99
CA GLU A 22 -2.07 -8.65 8.91
C GLU A 22 -0.56 -8.95 8.76
N ASP A 23 0.16 -8.07 8.06
CA ASP A 23 1.61 -8.17 7.90
C ASP A 23 2.31 -6.90 8.41
N GLU A 24 3.09 -7.03 9.48
CA GLU A 24 3.89 -5.92 10.01
C GLU A 24 4.90 -5.41 8.97
N ARG A 25 5.45 -6.29 8.11
CA ARG A 25 6.38 -5.88 7.05
C ARG A 25 5.73 -4.88 6.11
N LEU A 26 4.47 -5.12 5.74
CA LEU A 26 3.71 -4.22 4.87
C LEU A 26 3.42 -2.88 5.55
N CYS A 27 3.17 -2.88 6.85
CA CYS A 27 3.04 -1.64 7.63
C CYS A 27 4.35 -0.82 7.62
N VAL A 28 5.51 -1.48 7.75
CA VAL A 28 6.81 -0.79 7.68
C VAL A 28 7.09 -0.27 6.27
N VAL A 29 6.80 -1.05 5.23
CA VAL A 29 6.92 -0.61 3.82
C VAL A 29 6.05 0.62 3.55
N LEU A 30 4.79 0.62 4.01
CA LEU A 30 3.90 1.76 3.90
C LEU A 30 4.47 2.99 4.63
N ALA A 31 4.90 2.83 5.89
CA ALA A 31 5.46 3.93 6.66
C ALA A 31 6.73 4.51 6.01
N TYR A 32 7.59 3.65 5.48
CA TYR A 32 8.82 4.04 4.78
C TYR A 32 8.51 4.80 3.49
N ALA A 33 7.63 4.27 2.64
CA ALA A 33 7.21 4.93 1.40
C ALA A 33 6.60 6.31 1.68
N LEU A 34 5.73 6.42 2.68
CA LEU A 34 5.17 7.71 3.10
C LEU A 34 6.24 8.68 3.60
N GLY A 35 7.25 8.19 4.33
CA GLY A 35 8.39 8.97 4.78
C GLY A 35 9.24 9.51 3.63
N LEU A 36 9.45 8.71 2.57
CA LEU A 36 10.16 9.13 1.36
C LEU A 36 9.43 10.24 0.59
N ILE A 37 8.09 10.23 0.61
CA ILE A 37 7.26 11.19 -0.14
C ILE A 37 7.22 12.57 0.56
N GLY A 38 7.35 12.66 1.88
CA GLY A 38 7.60 13.92 2.60
C GLY A 38 6.46 14.44 3.48
N THR A 39 6.27 15.78 3.51
CA THR A 39 5.62 16.53 4.61
C THR A 39 4.16 16.16 4.91
N ARG A 40 3.68 16.56 6.09
CA ARG A 40 2.40 16.21 6.73
C ARG A 40 1.14 16.30 5.84
N HIS A 41 1.11 17.22 4.86
CA HIS A 41 -0.01 17.36 3.93
C HIS A 41 -0.13 16.15 2.99
N ILE A 42 1.00 15.60 2.56
CA ILE A 42 1.04 14.52 1.58
C ILE A 42 0.57 13.19 2.18
N VAL A 43 0.84 12.96 3.48
CA VAL A 43 0.35 11.77 4.20
C VAL A 43 -1.18 11.73 4.29
N THR A 44 -1.83 12.89 4.39
CA THR A 44 -3.30 12.98 4.44
C THR A 44 -3.91 12.68 3.07
N GLU A 45 -3.29 13.13 1.99
CA GLU A 45 -3.68 12.77 0.65
C GLU A 45 -3.44 11.27 0.39
N ALA A 46 -2.34 10.73 0.88
CA ALA A 46 -1.98 9.33 0.73
C ALA A 46 -2.95 8.36 1.37
N SER A 47 -3.40 8.71 2.58
CA SER A 47 -4.43 7.92 3.27
C SER A 47 -5.79 7.94 2.58
N ARG A 48 -6.06 8.88 1.67
CA ARG A 48 -7.29 8.88 0.85
C ARG A 48 -7.10 8.13 -0.46
N SER A 49 -5.91 8.20 -1.05
CA SER A 49 -5.61 7.57 -2.32
C SER A 49 -5.37 6.06 -2.20
N ILE A 50 -4.78 5.60 -1.09
CA ILE A 50 -4.47 4.18 -0.88
C ILE A 50 -5.62 3.53 -0.14
N ALA A 51 -6.29 2.58 -0.80
CA ALA A 51 -7.37 1.79 -0.21
C ALA A 51 -6.81 0.66 0.67
N LYS A 52 -5.81 -0.06 0.16
CA LYS A 52 -5.26 -1.25 0.80
C LYS A 52 -3.86 -1.56 0.28
N ILE A 53 -3.04 -2.19 1.11
CA ILE A 53 -1.76 -2.78 0.70
C ILE A 53 -1.78 -4.27 1.03
N TYR A 54 -1.27 -5.08 0.12
CA TYR A 54 -1.10 -6.50 0.39
C TYR A 54 0.06 -7.08 -0.40
N THR A 55 0.56 -8.24 0.04
CA THR A 55 1.50 -9.03 -0.75
C THR A 55 0.77 -10.16 -1.45
N TYR A 56 1.21 -10.53 -2.66
CA TYR A 56 0.76 -11.69 -3.40
C TYR A 56 1.96 -12.44 -4.00
N ARG A 57 2.32 -13.60 -3.45
CA ARG A 57 3.44 -14.43 -3.94
C ARG A 57 4.76 -13.64 -4.16
N GLY A 58 5.11 -12.75 -3.22
CA GLY A 58 6.32 -11.92 -3.29
C GLY A 58 6.11 -10.56 -3.97
N GLU A 59 5.00 -10.37 -4.68
CA GLU A 59 4.62 -9.07 -5.25
C GLU A 59 4.01 -8.16 -4.17
N LEU A 60 4.32 -6.86 -4.19
CA LEU A 60 3.58 -5.85 -3.44
C LEU A 60 2.44 -5.31 -4.32
N VAL A 61 1.23 -5.34 -3.80
CA VAL A 61 0.08 -4.73 -4.46
C VAL A 61 -0.41 -3.56 -3.64
N VAL A 62 -0.35 -2.38 -4.24
CA VAL A 62 -0.91 -1.14 -3.71
C VAL A 62 -2.24 -0.89 -4.41
N ALA A 63 -3.33 -1.16 -3.70
CA ALA A 63 -4.68 -0.89 -4.17
C ALA A 63 -5.08 0.55 -3.86
N THR A 64 -5.58 1.28 -4.85
CA THR A 64 -5.80 2.73 -4.77
C THR A 64 -7.19 3.11 -5.24
N ASN A 65 -7.77 4.17 -4.67
CA ASN A 65 -9.05 4.75 -5.12
C ASN A 65 -8.86 5.72 -6.30
N GLN A 66 -7.62 6.17 -6.51
CA GLN A 66 -7.26 7.08 -7.60
C GLN A 66 -5.84 6.79 -8.08
N PRO A 67 -5.47 7.19 -9.32
CA PRO A 67 -4.11 7.05 -9.81
C PRO A 67 -3.12 7.81 -8.91
N LEU A 68 -2.03 7.13 -8.53
CA LEU A 68 -0.97 7.76 -7.75
C LEU A 68 0.02 8.52 -8.66
N PRO A 69 0.57 9.65 -8.18
CA PRO A 69 1.69 10.32 -8.84
C PRO A 69 2.90 9.39 -9.03
N ALA A 70 3.69 9.63 -10.09
CA ALA A 70 4.87 8.82 -10.38
C ALA A 70 5.88 8.77 -9.22
N SER A 71 6.05 9.87 -8.48
CA SER A 71 6.94 9.93 -7.32
C SER A 71 6.55 8.95 -6.21
N TRP A 72 5.25 8.65 -6.06
CA TRP A 72 4.79 7.69 -5.06
C TRP A 72 5.05 6.27 -5.50
N ARG A 73 4.93 5.99 -6.80
CA ARG A 73 5.26 4.69 -7.36
C ARG A 73 6.71 4.34 -7.07
N MET A 74 7.62 5.26 -7.39
CA MET A 74 9.05 5.14 -7.07
C MET A 74 9.32 4.96 -5.57
N ALA A 75 8.55 5.63 -4.71
CA ALA A 75 8.71 5.48 -3.26
C ALA A 75 8.32 4.09 -2.77
N PHE A 76 7.24 3.50 -3.31
CA PHE A 76 6.82 2.14 -2.98
C PHE A 76 7.75 1.07 -3.56
N GLU A 77 8.20 1.24 -4.80
CA GLU A 77 9.22 0.38 -5.44
C GLU A 77 10.49 0.32 -4.57
N ARG A 78 10.98 1.49 -4.15
CA ARG A 78 12.14 1.59 -3.27
C ARG A 78 11.89 1.01 -1.87
N ALA A 79 10.72 1.26 -1.30
CA ALA A 79 10.36 0.70 0.01
C ALA A 79 10.28 -0.84 -0.04
N TRP A 80 9.79 -1.40 -1.14
CA TRP A 80 9.70 -2.84 -1.33
C TRP A 80 11.07 -3.50 -1.50
N GLU A 81 11.96 -2.85 -2.25
CA GLU A 81 13.35 -3.28 -2.37
C GLU A 81 14.09 -3.25 -1.03
N GLU A 82 14.00 -2.14 -0.28
CA GLU A 82 14.80 -1.95 0.92
C GLU A 82 14.22 -2.66 2.17
N VAL A 83 12.90 -2.70 2.31
CA VAL A 83 12.20 -3.22 3.51
C VAL A 83 11.46 -4.52 3.22
N GLY A 84 10.87 -4.63 2.03
CA GLY A 84 10.19 -5.84 1.59
C GLY A 84 11.16 -7.00 1.35
N TYR A 85 12.41 -6.69 1.01
CA TYR A 85 13.45 -7.63 0.56
C TYR A 85 13.06 -8.36 -0.73
N GLU A 86 12.35 -7.67 -1.60
CA GLU A 86 11.82 -8.20 -2.86
C GLU A 86 12.14 -7.21 -4.00
N PRO A 87 12.19 -7.65 -5.26
CA PRO A 87 12.56 -6.78 -6.38
C PRO A 87 11.65 -5.54 -6.52
N ALA A 88 12.23 -4.38 -6.83
CA ALA A 88 11.49 -3.13 -7.03
C ALA A 88 10.42 -3.23 -8.13
N ASP A 89 10.68 -4.01 -9.19
CA ASP A 89 9.76 -4.24 -10.31
C ASP A 89 8.61 -5.22 -9.97
N SER A 90 8.62 -5.81 -8.76
CA SER A 90 7.53 -6.63 -8.24
C SER A 90 6.45 -5.81 -7.52
N VAL A 91 6.37 -4.50 -7.77
CA VAL A 91 5.33 -3.63 -7.22
C VAL A 91 4.27 -3.31 -8.26
N SER A 92 3.02 -3.61 -7.93
CA SER A 92 1.85 -3.31 -8.76
C SER A 92 0.95 -2.28 -8.11
N PHE A 93 0.37 -1.41 -8.93
CA PHE A 93 -0.63 -0.44 -8.53
C PHE A 93 -1.94 -0.75 -9.24
N VAL A 94 -3.01 -0.93 -8.48
CA VAL A 94 -4.32 -1.28 -9.03
C VAL A 94 -5.36 -0.30 -8.51
N ASN A 95 -6.12 0.31 -9.42
CA ASN A 95 -7.24 1.16 -9.04
C ASN A 95 -8.47 0.30 -8.73
N VAL A 96 -9.02 0.40 -7.52
CA VAL A 96 -10.16 -0.42 -7.04
C VAL A 96 -11.49 -0.09 -7.70
N ASP A 97 -11.63 1.13 -8.23
CA ASP A 97 -12.84 1.59 -8.94
C ASP A 97 -12.77 1.29 -10.44
N ALA A 98 -11.61 0.84 -10.94
CA ALA A 98 -11.47 0.44 -12.33
C ALA A 98 -12.08 -0.95 -12.56
N SER A 99 -12.64 -1.18 -13.75
CA SER A 99 -13.12 -2.51 -14.17
C SER A 99 -12.04 -3.59 -14.11
N GLU A 100 -10.78 -3.17 -14.16
CA GLU A 100 -9.59 -4.03 -14.00
C GLU A 100 -9.46 -4.61 -12.59
N TRP A 101 -9.98 -3.94 -11.56
CA TRP A 101 -9.98 -4.45 -10.18
C TRP A 101 -10.75 -5.76 -10.07
N ASP A 102 -11.91 -5.82 -10.72
CA ASP A 102 -12.76 -7.00 -10.75
C ASP A 102 -12.07 -8.17 -11.44
N GLY A 103 -11.35 -7.90 -12.53
CA GLY A 103 -10.51 -8.90 -13.19
C GLY A 103 -9.34 -9.32 -12.29
N PHE A 104 -8.57 -8.37 -11.80
CA PHE A 104 -7.39 -8.58 -10.96
C PHE A 104 -7.72 -9.41 -9.71
N TRP A 105 -8.84 -9.10 -9.04
CA TRP A 105 -9.27 -9.78 -7.82
C TRP A 105 -9.79 -11.20 -8.09
N ARG A 106 -10.56 -11.41 -9.17
CA ARG A 106 -11.08 -12.74 -9.54
C ARG A 106 -9.99 -13.74 -9.88
N HIS A 107 -8.88 -13.30 -10.47
CA HIS A 107 -7.79 -14.20 -10.89
C HIS A 107 -6.81 -14.56 -9.77
N ARG A 108 -6.85 -13.88 -8.61
CA ARG A 108 -5.85 -14.05 -7.55
C ARG A 108 -6.31 -14.90 -6.36
N SER A 109 -7.51 -15.50 -6.40
CA SER A 109 -8.02 -16.45 -5.39
C SER A 109 -7.71 -16.04 -3.94
N PHE A 110 -8.08 -14.82 -3.56
CA PHE A 110 -8.09 -14.42 -2.15
C PHE A 110 -9.27 -15.12 -1.46
N ASP A 111 -9.08 -16.38 -1.07
CA ASP A 111 -10.12 -17.24 -0.47
C ASP A 111 -10.49 -16.84 0.98
N GLY A 112 -9.92 -15.75 1.51
CA GLY A 112 -10.19 -15.25 2.86
C GLY A 112 -10.66 -13.79 2.88
N ASP A 113 -11.98 -13.61 2.84
CA ASP A 113 -12.76 -12.58 3.54
C ASP A 113 -12.45 -11.07 3.46
N ALA A 114 -11.56 -10.61 2.58
CA ALA A 114 -11.26 -9.18 2.53
C ALA A 114 -11.17 -8.62 1.12
N ARG A 115 -12.21 -8.83 0.29
CA ARG A 115 -12.48 -7.94 -0.85
C ARG A 115 -12.86 -6.58 -0.26
N PRO A 116 -11.99 -5.54 -0.29
CA PRO A 116 -12.45 -4.21 0.08
C PRO A 116 -13.54 -3.83 -0.91
N ARG A 117 -14.74 -3.54 -0.39
CA ARG A 117 -15.75 -2.82 -1.17
C ARG A 117 -15.38 -1.33 -1.14
N PRO A 118 -15.58 -0.60 -2.25
CA PRO A 118 -15.51 0.85 -2.23
C PRO A 118 -16.46 1.44 -1.17
#